data_AF-A0A966NX00-F1
#
_entry.id   AF-A0A966NX00-F1
#
_cell.length_a   1.000
_cell.length_b   1.000
_cell.length_c   1.000
_cell.angle_alpha   90.00
_cell.angle_beta   90.00
_cell.angle_gamma   90.00
#
_symmetry.space_group_name_H-M   'P 1'
#
loop_
_entity.id
_entity.type
_entity.pdbx_description
1 polymer ?
#
loop_
_entity_poly.entity_id
_entity_poly.type
_entity_poly.pdbx_seq_one_letter_code
_entity_poly.pdbx_strand_id
1 'polypeptide(L)'
;MERLAFFVDRVLPLFGPHEDAMLTNNWHLAHSLLSPYLNLGLLTPREVCDAAHGAFLAGRVPLNSAEGFIRQIIGWREFIWNMYWKWMPDYPDLNALDATTPLPPLFTDPTKTNMNCLSQCVNSVKERGYAHHIQRLMVMGNFALIAGINPRQFTDWMWESFVDAAEWVMVPNVVGMTLYADGGRVATKPYAAGGNYIDKMSDYCSSCHYDRSKRVGDDACPFTTLYWNFLSRNEARLIKNPRVAQQVRAAQRLANIEAVNDRAAGVLGGLDTGRF
;
A
#
# COMPACT_ATOMS: atom_id res chain seq x y z
N MET A 1 14.03 5.69 -23.56
CA MET A 1 13.02 5.53 -24.64
C MET A 1 12.60 4.08 -24.86
N GLU A 2 13.51 3.11 -24.96
CA GLU A 2 13.16 1.69 -25.23
C GLU A 2 12.14 1.10 -24.24
N ARG A 3 12.31 1.35 -22.93
CA ARG A 3 11.37 0.86 -21.91
C ARG A 3 9.95 1.43 -22.08
N LEU A 4 9.83 2.70 -22.46
CA LEU A 4 8.53 3.33 -22.73
C LEU A 4 7.86 2.68 -23.95
N ALA A 5 8.60 2.49 -25.04
CA ALA A 5 8.09 1.83 -26.25
C ALA A 5 7.60 0.41 -25.93
N PHE A 6 8.43 -0.39 -25.24
CA PHE A 6 8.04 -1.74 -24.81
C PHE A 6 6.78 -1.72 -23.95
N PHE A 7 6.68 -0.81 -22.97
CA PHE A 7 5.49 -0.69 -22.14
C PHE A 7 4.25 -0.39 -22.97
N VAL A 8 4.30 0.64 -23.82
CA VAL A 8 3.16 1.07 -24.65
C VAL A 8 2.70 -0.04 -25.58
N ASP A 9 3.64 -0.76 -26.21
CA ASP A 9 3.32 -1.75 -27.24
C ASP A 9 2.92 -3.12 -26.67
N ARG A 10 3.44 -3.51 -25.51
CA ARG A 10 3.34 -4.89 -25.00
C ARG A 10 2.61 -5.03 -23.68
N VAL A 11 2.56 -3.97 -22.87
CA VAL A 11 2.13 -4.08 -21.47
C VAL A 11 0.90 -3.20 -21.20
N LEU A 12 0.90 -1.96 -21.70
CA LEU A 12 -0.16 -0.99 -21.50
C LEU A 12 -1.55 -1.53 -21.88
N PRO A 13 -1.78 -2.34 -22.93
CA PRO A 13 -3.10 -2.92 -23.18
C PRO A 13 -3.70 -3.67 -21.99
N LEU A 14 -2.86 -4.28 -21.16
CA LEU A 14 -3.24 -5.07 -19.98
C LEU A 14 -3.22 -4.29 -18.67
N PHE A 15 -2.87 -2.99 -18.68
CA PHE A 15 -2.69 -2.19 -17.47
C PHE A 15 -3.97 -2.16 -16.61
N GLY A 16 -5.07 -1.67 -17.15
CA GLY A 16 -6.31 -1.45 -16.38
C GLY A 16 -6.86 -2.73 -15.73
N PRO A 17 -7.00 -3.85 -16.47
CA PRO A 17 -7.51 -5.09 -15.88
C PRO A 17 -6.67 -5.69 -14.75
N HIS A 18 -5.39 -5.34 -14.65
CA HIS A 18 -4.45 -5.95 -13.69
C HIS A 18 -3.86 -4.94 -12.69
N GLU A 19 -4.39 -3.70 -12.65
CA GLU A 19 -3.81 -2.59 -11.87
C GLU A 19 -3.65 -2.93 -10.37
N ASP A 20 -4.60 -3.69 -9.81
CA ASP A 20 -4.66 -4.06 -8.40
C ASP A 20 -4.36 -5.55 -8.13
N ALA A 21 -4.02 -6.33 -9.15
CA ALA A 21 -3.68 -7.74 -8.97
C ALA A 21 -2.28 -7.89 -8.34
N MET A 22 -2.03 -9.00 -7.65
CA MET A 22 -0.72 -9.37 -7.11
C MET A 22 -0.49 -10.86 -7.35
N LEU A 23 0.65 -11.25 -7.89
CA LEU A 23 0.97 -12.67 -8.12
C LEU A 23 2.35 -13.01 -7.56
N THR A 24 2.48 -14.22 -7.03
CA THR A 24 3.74 -14.75 -6.51
C THR A 24 4.77 -14.91 -7.63
N ASN A 25 4.34 -15.28 -8.83
CA ASN A 25 5.22 -15.56 -9.96
C ASN A 25 5.42 -14.37 -10.93
N ASN A 26 4.80 -13.22 -10.68
CA ASN A 26 4.95 -12.04 -11.54
C ASN A 26 5.04 -10.76 -10.71
N TRP A 27 6.28 -10.29 -10.55
CA TRP A 27 6.63 -9.17 -9.66
C TRP A 27 6.27 -7.78 -10.20
N HIS A 28 6.00 -7.62 -11.51
CA HIS A 28 5.69 -6.32 -12.12
C HIS A 28 4.34 -6.27 -12.84
N LEU A 29 3.69 -7.40 -13.09
CA LEU A 29 2.40 -7.50 -13.80
C LEU A 29 2.34 -6.57 -15.03
N ALA A 30 1.29 -5.77 -15.15
CA ALA A 30 1.08 -4.85 -16.24
C ALA A 30 1.59 -3.42 -15.93
N HIS A 31 2.60 -3.26 -15.06
CA HIS A 31 3.13 -1.94 -14.69
C HIS A 31 4.29 -1.45 -15.58
N SER A 32 4.40 -0.13 -15.69
CA SER A 32 5.31 0.52 -16.64
C SER A 32 6.78 0.47 -16.23
N LEU A 33 7.07 0.38 -14.92
CA LEU A 33 8.45 0.51 -14.39
C LEU A 33 9.11 1.83 -14.84
N LEU A 34 8.33 2.90 -15.07
CA LEU A 34 8.84 4.17 -15.57
C LEU A 34 9.13 5.21 -14.48
N SER A 35 8.72 4.96 -13.24
CA SER A 35 8.82 5.92 -12.14
C SER A 35 10.24 6.42 -11.86
N PRO A 36 11.33 5.62 -11.90
CA PRO A 36 12.68 6.15 -11.74
C PRO A 36 13.06 7.12 -12.86
N TYR A 37 12.74 6.78 -14.11
CA TYR A 37 13.07 7.64 -15.25
C TYR A 37 12.29 8.96 -15.22
N LEU A 38 11.02 8.92 -14.80
CA LEU A 38 10.18 10.11 -14.61
C LEU A 38 10.71 11.00 -13.48
N ASN A 39 11.17 10.41 -12.38
CA ASN A 39 11.59 11.16 -11.19
C ASN A 39 13.02 11.72 -11.32
N LEU A 40 13.86 11.11 -12.16
CA LEU A 40 15.19 11.62 -12.52
C LEU A 40 15.20 12.56 -13.73
N GLY A 41 14.06 12.74 -14.40
CA GLY A 41 13.95 13.60 -15.60
C GLY A 41 14.49 12.97 -16.89
N LEU A 42 14.72 11.65 -16.91
CA LEU A 42 15.11 10.90 -18.11
C LEU A 42 13.93 10.65 -19.07
N LEU A 43 12.71 10.75 -18.55
CA LEU A 43 11.46 10.82 -19.31
C LEU A 43 10.62 11.94 -18.74
N THR A 44 9.93 12.69 -19.60
CA THR A 44 8.96 13.69 -19.17
C THR A 44 7.56 13.09 -19.02
N PRO A 45 6.73 13.62 -18.10
CA PRO A 45 5.33 13.21 -17.98
C PRO A 45 4.55 13.34 -19.30
N ARG A 46 4.82 14.40 -20.07
CA ARG A 46 4.19 14.67 -21.36
C ARG A 46 4.51 13.57 -22.38
N GLU A 47 5.79 13.24 -22.59
CA GLU A 47 6.19 12.19 -23.53
C GLU A 47 5.51 10.85 -23.22
N VAL A 48 5.44 10.50 -21.94
CA VAL A 48 4.83 9.24 -21.49
C VAL A 48 3.31 9.25 -21.71
N CYS A 49 2.63 10.35 -21.39
CA CYS A 49 1.18 10.46 -21.57
C CYS A 49 0.80 10.53 -23.06
N ASP A 50 1.54 11.28 -23.87
CA ASP A 50 1.30 11.41 -25.31
C ASP A 50 1.50 10.06 -26.02
N ALA A 51 2.50 9.27 -25.61
CA ALA A 51 2.71 7.92 -26.15
C ALA A 51 1.53 6.97 -25.82
N ALA A 52 1.02 6.99 -24.58
CA ALA A 52 -0.14 6.21 -24.19
C ALA A 52 -1.42 6.66 -24.91
N HIS A 53 -1.63 7.96 -25.02
CA HIS A 53 -2.77 8.55 -25.73
C HIS A 53 -2.72 8.22 -27.23
N GLY A 54 -1.56 8.33 -27.87
CA GLY A 54 -1.38 7.97 -29.28
C GLY A 54 -1.67 6.48 -29.55
N ALA A 55 -1.27 5.58 -28.63
CA ALA A 55 -1.59 4.15 -28.75
C ALA A 55 -3.10 3.86 -28.62
N PHE A 56 -3.80 4.62 -27.77
CA PHE A 56 -5.27 4.56 -27.69
C PHE A 56 -5.93 5.06 -28.98
N LEU A 57 -5.54 6.22 -29.50
CA LEU A 57 -6.09 6.76 -30.75
C LEU A 57 -5.87 5.83 -31.95
N ALA A 58 -4.76 5.09 -31.95
CA ALA A 58 -4.46 4.06 -32.94
C ALA A 58 -5.23 2.74 -32.74
N GLY A 59 -6.09 2.64 -31.73
CA GLY A 59 -6.89 1.44 -31.42
C GLY A 59 -6.10 0.27 -30.82
N ARG A 60 -4.84 0.47 -30.41
CA ARG A 60 -3.96 -0.60 -29.89
C ARG A 60 -4.14 -0.85 -28.39
N VAL A 61 -4.68 0.13 -27.66
CA VAL A 61 -4.86 0.10 -26.21
C VAL A 61 -6.31 0.46 -25.89
N PRO A 62 -7.01 -0.29 -25.02
CA PRO A 62 -8.37 0.05 -24.63
C PRO A 62 -8.41 1.28 -23.71
N LEU A 63 -9.53 2.02 -23.75
CA LEU A 63 -9.67 3.29 -23.03
C LEU A 63 -9.35 3.18 -21.53
N ASN A 64 -9.84 2.14 -20.86
CA ASN A 64 -9.64 1.97 -19.42
C ASN A 64 -8.16 1.80 -19.04
N SER A 65 -7.35 1.18 -19.91
CA SER A 65 -5.91 1.04 -19.69
C SER A 65 -5.17 2.35 -19.98
N ALA A 66 -5.52 3.04 -21.07
CA ALA A 66 -4.87 4.31 -21.42
C ALA A 66 -5.20 5.43 -20.41
N GLU A 67 -6.49 5.63 -20.12
CA GLU A 67 -6.95 6.61 -19.12
C GLU A 67 -6.38 6.26 -17.74
N GLY A 68 -6.48 4.98 -17.34
CA GLY A 68 -6.01 4.54 -16.04
C GLY A 68 -4.53 4.84 -15.83
N PHE A 69 -3.70 4.57 -16.84
CA PHE A 69 -2.27 4.88 -16.80
C PHE A 69 -2.00 6.39 -16.79
N ILE A 70 -2.63 7.16 -17.68
CA ILE A 70 -2.46 8.62 -17.77
C ILE A 70 -2.86 9.29 -16.45
N ARG A 71 -3.96 8.84 -15.82
CA ARG A 71 -4.45 9.34 -14.53
C ARG A 71 -3.45 9.16 -13.39
N GLN A 72 -2.62 8.12 -13.41
CA GLN A 72 -1.56 7.98 -12.40
C GLN A 72 -0.49 9.08 -12.53
N ILE A 73 -0.28 9.59 -13.75
CA ILE A 73 0.75 10.59 -14.04
C ILE A 73 0.16 12.00 -13.86
N ILE A 74 -0.74 12.43 -14.74
CA ILE A 74 -1.25 13.82 -14.67
C ILE A 74 -2.26 14.05 -13.55
N GLY A 75 -2.80 12.97 -12.97
CA GLY A 75 -3.61 13.02 -11.76
C GLY A 75 -2.73 12.88 -10.53
N TRP A 76 -2.41 11.63 -10.15
CA TRP A 76 -1.77 11.36 -8.84
C TRP A 76 -0.37 11.96 -8.70
N ARG A 77 0.54 11.76 -9.66
CA ARG A 77 1.92 12.29 -9.55
C ARG A 77 1.92 13.82 -9.42
N GLU A 78 1.17 14.52 -10.27
CA GLU A 78 1.06 15.98 -10.21
C GLU A 78 0.32 16.46 -8.95
N PHE A 79 -0.73 15.76 -8.51
CA PHE A 79 -1.42 16.07 -7.26
C PHE A 79 -0.48 15.98 -6.06
N ILE A 80 0.29 14.89 -5.96
CA ILE A 80 1.25 14.65 -4.88
C ILE A 80 2.36 15.71 -4.87
N TRP A 81 2.88 16.09 -6.04
CA TRP A 81 3.83 17.20 -6.17
C TRP A 81 3.31 18.49 -5.54
N ASN A 82 2.06 18.85 -5.85
CA ASN A 82 1.44 20.07 -5.30
C ASN A 82 1.17 19.95 -3.79
N MET A 83 0.78 18.77 -3.30
CA MET A 83 0.53 18.56 -1.87
C MET A 83 1.80 18.69 -1.03
N TYR A 84 2.92 18.18 -1.54
CA TYR A 84 4.22 18.35 -0.90
C TYR A 84 4.53 19.84 -0.65
N TRP A 85 4.55 20.67 -1.71
CA TRP A 85 4.86 22.09 -1.57
C TRP A 85 3.84 22.88 -0.75
N LYS A 86 2.59 22.41 -0.69
CA LYS A 86 1.52 23.06 0.07
C LYS A 86 1.66 22.87 1.58
N TRP A 87 2.20 21.74 2.03
CA TRP A 87 2.13 21.35 3.45
C TRP A 87 3.48 21.18 4.15
N MET A 88 4.59 21.13 3.41
CA MET A 88 5.92 21.17 4.02
C MET A 88 6.18 22.51 4.73
N PRO A 89 7.02 22.53 5.79
CA PRO A 89 7.84 21.42 6.29
C PRO A 89 7.17 20.53 7.34
N ASP A 90 6.00 20.90 7.87
CA ASP A 90 5.41 20.22 9.05
C ASP A 90 4.70 18.90 8.71
N TYR A 91 4.43 18.65 7.43
CA TYR A 91 3.66 17.50 6.97
C TYR A 91 4.24 16.10 7.32
N PRO A 92 5.56 15.85 7.28
CA PRO A 92 6.15 14.55 7.63
C PRO A 92 5.89 14.12 9.07
N ASP A 93 5.64 15.06 9.97
CA ASP A 93 5.50 14.80 11.42
C ASP A 93 4.04 14.62 11.86
N LEU A 94 3.09 14.62 10.91
CA LEU A 94 1.68 14.36 11.21
C LEU A 94 1.46 12.92 11.68
N ASN A 95 0.65 12.75 12.73
CA ASN A 95 0.30 11.45 13.30
C ASN A 95 -1.10 11.44 13.90
N ALA A 96 -2.13 11.70 13.07
CA ALA A 96 -3.52 11.86 13.51
C ALA A 96 -4.12 10.64 14.25
N LEU A 97 -3.49 9.47 14.12
CA LEU A 97 -3.94 8.21 14.75
C LEU A 97 -3.12 7.83 16.00
N ASP A 98 -2.16 8.66 16.44
CA ASP A 98 -1.21 8.37 17.53
C ASP A 98 -0.51 7.01 17.37
N ALA A 99 -0.08 6.69 16.16
CA ALA A 99 0.63 5.46 15.86
C ALA A 99 2.09 5.54 16.38
N THR A 100 2.46 4.64 17.29
CA THR A 100 3.76 4.68 17.99
C THR A 100 4.55 3.37 17.93
N THR A 101 4.00 2.31 17.32
CA THR A 101 4.69 1.02 17.20
C THR A 101 5.97 1.20 16.37
N PRO A 102 7.14 0.76 16.84
CA PRO A 102 8.37 0.84 16.07
C PRO A 102 8.26 0.08 14.74
N LEU A 103 9.03 0.50 13.73
CA LEU A 103 9.14 -0.23 12.47
C LEU A 103 9.76 -1.62 12.73
N PRO A 104 9.03 -2.72 12.48
CA PRO A 104 9.50 -4.04 12.83
C PRO A 104 10.59 -4.55 11.89
N PRO A 105 11.47 -5.45 12.36
CA PRO A 105 12.56 -6.02 11.56
C PRO A 105 12.12 -6.70 10.25
N LEU A 106 10.86 -7.14 10.15
CA LEU A 106 10.33 -7.76 8.93
C LEU A 106 10.45 -6.87 7.68
N PHE A 107 10.53 -5.54 7.83
CA PHE A 107 10.66 -4.61 6.70
C PHE A 107 12.07 -4.57 6.11
N THR A 108 13.08 -5.05 6.85
CA THR A 108 14.47 -5.15 6.38
C THR A 108 14.92 -6.60 6.20
N ASP A 109 14.24 -7.55 6.85
CA ASP A 109 14.48 -8.98 6.74
C ASP A 109 13.16 -9.76 6.50
N PRO A 110 12.85 -10.15 5.25
CA PRO A 110 11.61 -10.86 4.91
C PRO A 110 11.50 -12.27 5.53
N THR A 111 12.57 -12.78 6.16
CA THR A 111 12.54 -14.05 6.90
C THR A 111 12.00 -13.88 8.33
N LYS A 112 11.84 -12.64 8.81
CA LYS A 112 11.26 -12.33 10.13
C LYS A 112 9.73 -12.27 10.11
N THR A 113 9.09 -12.99 9.20
CA THR A 113 7.64 -13.11 9.16
C THR A 113 7.21 -14.40 8.46
N ASN A 114 6.13 -15.01 8.96
CA ASN A 114 5.43 -16.10 8.29
C ASN A 114 4.27 -15.60 7.40
N MET A 115 4.04 -14.27 7.34
CA MET A 115 3.04 -13.68 6.46
C MET A 115 3.57 -13.68 5.02
N ASN A 116 3.18 -14.67 4.23
CA ASN A 116 3.68 -14.85 2.85
C ASN A 116 3.56 -13.55 2.03
N CYS A 117 2.42 -12.84 2.09
CA CYS A 117 2.24 -11.57 1.37
C CYS A 117 3.31 -10.52 1.70
N LEU A 118 3.63 -10.30 2.99
CA LEU A 118 4.67 -9.36 3.39
C LEU A 118 6.06 -9.85 3.02
N SER A 119 6.34 -11.15 3.20
CA SER A 119 7.62 -11.74 2.81
C SER A 119 7.88 -11.55 1.31
N GLN A 120 6.89 -11.81 0.45
CA GLN A 120 6.97 -11.59 -1.00
C GLN A 120 7.23 -10.11 -1.35
N CYS A 121 6.44 -9.20 -0.78
CA CYS A 121 6.56 -7.78 -1.10
C CYS A 121 7.89 -7.18 -0.61
N VAL A 122 8.28 -7.46 0.64
CA VAL A 122 9.56 -6.97 1.20
C VAL A 122 10.74 -7.61 0.47
N ASN A 123 10.67 -8.89 0.09
CA ASN A 123 11.73 -9.51 -0.70
C ASN A 123 11.86 -8.87 -2.08
N SER A 124 10.75 -8.50 -2.73
CA SER A 124 10.79 -7.74 -3.99
C SER A 124 11.50 -6.39 -3.83
N VAL A 125 11.21 -5.66 -2.75
CA VAL A 125 11.91 -4.40 -2.42
C VAL A 125 13.39 -4.66 -2.15
N LYS A 126 13.75 -5.68 -1.37
CA LYS A 126 15.14 -6.04 -1.08
C LYS A 126 15.94 -6.40 -2.34
N GLU A 127 15.36 -7.16 -3.27
CA GLU A 127 16.05 -7.63 -4.47
C GLU A 127 16.10 -6.60 -5.60
N ARG A 128 15.10 -5.72 -5.70
CA ARG A 128 14.92 -4.83 -6.87
C ARG A 128 14.80 -3.34 -6.54
N GLY A 129 14.68 -3.00 -5.26
CA GLY A 129 14.22 -1.67 -4.82
C GLY A 129 12.85 -1.30 -5.40
N TYR A 130 12.01 -2.30 -5.70
CA TYR A 130 10.73 -2.10 -6.36
C TYR A 130 9.64 -3.05 -5.85
N ALA A 131 8.46 -2.48 -5.67
CA ALA A 131 7.17 -3.14 -5.59
C ALA A 131 6.15 -2.25 -6.31
N HIS A 132 5.12 -2.85 -6.92
CA HIS A 132 4.10 -2.05 -7.61
C HIS A 132 3.10 -1.43 -6.62
N HIS A 133 2.26 -0.51 -7.10
CA HIS A 133 1.47 0.40 -6.23
C HIS A 133 0.64 -0.33 -5.17
N ILE A 134 -0.12 -1.36 -5.56
CA ILE A 134 -1.01 -2.04 -4.63
C ILE A 134 -0.27 -2.88 -3.58
N GLN A 135 0.96 -3.34 -3.86
CA GLN A 135 1.82 -3.97 -2.86
C GLN A 135 2.30 -2.95 -1.82
N ARG A 136 2.66 -1.74 -2.27
CA ARG A 136 3.03 -0.63 -1.37
C ARG A 136 1.85 -0.22 -0.50
N LEU A 137 0.67 -0.04 -1.10
CA LEU A 137 -0.51 0.46 -0.40
C LEU A 137 -1.20 -0.60 0.47
N MET A 138 -1.55 -1.75 -0.12
CA MET A 138 -2.49 -2.70 0.49
C MET A 138 -1.83 -3.89 1.20
N VAL A 139 -0.52 -4.07 1.05
CA VAL A 139 0.26 -5.06 1.81
C VAL A 139 1.13 -4.37 2.83
N MET A 140 2.20 -3.68 2.41
CA MET A 140 3.18 -3.07 3.33
C MET A 140 2.56 -1.90 4.09
N GLY A 141 1.92 -0.99 3.38
CA GLY A 141 1.26 0.19 3.92
C GLY A 141 0.06 -0.11 4.80
N ASN A 142 -0.84 -0.97 4.33
CA ASN A 142 -1.98 -1.44 5.11
C ASN A 142 -1.53 -2.13 6.40
N PHE A 143 -0.49 -2.98 6.35
CA PHE A 143 0.07 -3.56 7.56
C PHE A 143 0.59 -2.48 8.52
N ALA A 144 1.37 -1.52 8.02
CA ALA A 144 1.88 -0.42 8.84
C ALA A 144 0.75 0.40 9.50
N LEU A 145 -0.30 0.69 8.75
CA LEU A 145 -1.50 1.37 9.23
C LEU A 145 -2.21 0.57 10.35
N ILE A 146 -2.56 -0.69 10.09
CA ILE A 146 -3.35 -1.50 11.04
C ILE A 146 -2.52 -2.01 12.22
N ALA A 147 -1.20 -2.10 12.10
CA ALA A 147 -0.30 -2.37 13.22
C ALA A 147 0.01 -1.12 14.06
N GLY A 148 -0.30 0.09 13.55
CA GLY A 148 -0.04 1.34 14.27
C GLY A 148 1.44 1.73 14.26
N ILE A 149 2.14 1.43 13.16
CA ILE A 149 3.56 1.73 12.99
C ILE A 149 3.77 3.24 12.92
N ASN A 150 4.83 3.70 13.58
CA ASN A 150 5.24 5.10 13.59
C ASN A 150 5.36 5.63 12.15
N PRO A 151 4.59 6.67 11.78
CA PRO A 151 4.54 7.15 10.40
C PRO A 151 5.88 7.65 9.87
N ARG A 152 6.69 8.27 10.73
CA ARG A 152 8.01 8.77 10.35
C ARG A 152 8.94 7.61 9.99
N GLN A 153 9.04 6.60 10.86
CA GLN A 153 9.91 5.45 10.62
C GLN A 153 9.52 4.66 9.36
N PHE A 154 8.21 4.47 9.13
CA PHE A 154 7.74 3.80 7.91
C PHE A 154 7.99 4.65 6.65
N THR A 155 7.83 5.97 6.73
CA THR A 155 8.14 6.89 5.63
C THR A 155 9.62 6.88 5.29
N ASP A 156 10.49 6.94 6.31
CA ASP A 156 11.95 6.90 6.13
C ASP A 156 12.37 5.58 5.44
N TRP A 157 11.85 4.43 5.90
CA TRP A 157 12.11 3.15 5.25
C TRP A 157 11.62 3.08 3.80
N MET A 158 10.40 3.55 3.52
CA MET A 158 9.87 3.60 2.14
C MET A 158 10.71 4.52 1.24
N TRP A 159 11.26 5.60 1.79
CA TRP A 159 12.12 6.52 1.05
C TRP A 159 13.48 5.87 0.77
N GLU A 160 14.10 5.22 1.75
CA GLU A 160 15.41 4.59 1.60
C GLU A 160 15.39 3.34 0.69
N SER A 161 14.24 2.65 0.62
CA SER A 161 14.19 1.30 0.03
C SER A 161 13.78 1.24 -1.45
N PHE A 162 13.28 2.34 -2.03
CA PHE A 162 12.71 2.33 -3.38
C PHE A 162 13.53 3.14 -4.40
N VAL A 163 13.79 2.55 -5.57
CA VAL A 163 14.57 3.20 -6.65
C VAL A 163 13.91 4.43 -7.26
N ASP A 164 12.62 4.61 -7.03
CA ASP A 164 11.84 5.76 -7.50
C ASP A 164 11.51 6.77 -6.39
N ALA A 165 12.08 6.59 -5.19
CA ALA A 165 11.80 7.44 -4.06
C ALA A 165 12.51 8.79 -4.13
N ALA A 166 11.75 9.82 -3.79
CA ALA A 166 12.22 11.15 -3.43
C ALA A 166 11.25 11.72 -2.40
N GLU A 167 11.69 12.68 -1.58
CA GLU A 167 10.88 13.24 -0.49
C GLU A 167 9.49 13.68 -0.97
N TRP A 168 9.46 14.43 -2.08
CA TRP A 168 8.24 15.02 -2.63
C TRP A 168 7.18 14.00 -3.03
N VAL A 169 7.60 12.80 -3.45
CA VAL A 169 6.69 11.75 -3.88
C VAL A 169 6.39 10.76 -2.75
N MET A 170 7.35 10.49 -1.88
CA MET A 170 7.18 9.52 -0.79
C MET A 170 6.37 10.09 0.35
N VAL A 171 6.72 11.27 0.86
CA VAL A 171 6.10 11.83 2.07
C VAL A 171 4.57 11.95 1.92
N PRO A 172 4.01 12.58 0.86
CA PRO A 172 2.55 12.72 0.77
C PRO A 172 1.81 11.39 0.53
N ASN A 173 2.43 10.46 -0.21
CA ASN A 173 1.85 9.14 -0.42
C ASN A 173 1.85 8.31 0.87
N VAL A 174 2.93 8.34 1.65
CA VAL A 174 3.02 7.53 2.86
C VAL A 174 2.18 8.15 3.99
N VAL A 175 2.44 9.40 4.35
CA VAL A 175 1.73 10.08 5.46
C VAL A 175 0.24 10.21 5.18
N GLY A 176 -0.13 10.66 3.98
CA GLY A 176 -1.51 10.94 3.63
C GLY A 176 -2.28 9.72 3.15
N MET A 177 -1.89 9.19 1.98
CA MET A 177 -2.64 8.09 1.34
C MET A 177 -2.53 6.79 2.12
N THR A 178 -1.34 6.42 2.58
CA THR A 178 -1.07 5.08 3.11
C THR A 178 -1.43 4.96 4.58
N LEU A 179 -0.95 5.88 5.41
CA LEU A 179 -1.07 5.79 6.86
C LEU A 179 -2.20 6.62 7.45
N TYR A 180 -2.90 7.44 6.63
CA TYR A 180 -3.94 8.34 7.09
C TYR A 180 -3.48 9.26 8.25
N ALA A 181 -2.17 9.49 8.34
CA ALA A 181 -1.54 10.21 9.44
C ALA A 181 -1.81 11.72 9.33
N ASP A 182 -2.22 12.20 8.16
CA ASP A 182 -2.71 13.56 7.95
C ASP A 182 -4.19 13.78 8.35
N GLY A 183 -4.88 12.75 8.81
CA GLY A 183 -6.29 12.81 9.22
C GLY A 183 -7.29 12.88 8.05
N GLY A 184 -6.83 12.67 6.83
CA GLY A 184 -7.65 12.58 5.62
C GLY A 184 -7.55 13.77 4.68
N ARG A 185 -6.41 14.47 4.64
CA ARG A 185 -6.19 15.59 3.69
C ARG A 185 -5.97 15.07 2.27
N VAL A 186 -5.21 13.99 2.11
CA VAL A 186 -4.98 13.31 0.81
C VAL A 186 -6.08 12.30 0.50
N ALA A 187 -6.32 11.36 1.41
CA ALA A 187 -7.26 10.28 1.23
C ALA A 187 -8.47 10.47 2.15
N THR A 188 -9.69 10.39 1.61
CA THR A 188 -10.92 10.60 2.40
C THR A 188 -11.29 9.43 3.31
N LYS A 189 -10.56 8.31 3.24
CA LYS A 189 -10.69 7.16 4.13
C LYS A 189 -9.34 6.46 4.30
N PRO A 190 -9.07 5.82 5.45
CA PRO A 190 -7.92 4.94 5.59
C PRO A 190 -8.08 3.71 4.68
N TYR A 191 -6.99 3.30 4.01
CA TYR A 191 -6.92 2.05 3.24
C TYR A 191 -6.62 0.85 4.14
N ALA A 192 -7.45 0.65 5.17
CA ALA A 192 -7.35 -0.49 6.08
C ALA A 192 -8.15 -1.69 5.57
N ALA A 193 -7.52 -2.86 5.49
CA ALA A 193 -8.17 -4.11 5.08
C ALA A 193 -7.58 -5.35 5.79
N GLY A 194 -8.43 -6.36 6.01
CA GLY A 194 -8.02 -7.67 6.51
C GLY A 194 -7.55 -8.64 5.42
N GLY A 195 -7.22 -9.87 5.80
CA GLY A 195 -6.67 -10.90 4.89
C GLY A 195 -7.59 -11.26 3.71
N ASN A 196 -8.91 -11.08 3.84
CA ASN A 196 -9.87 -11.31 2.76
C ASN A 196 -9.67 -10.39 1.54
N TYR A 197 -9.12 -9.18 1.72
CA TYR A 197 -8.76 -8.35 0.58
C TYR A 197 -7.56 -8.95 -0.17
N ILE A 198 -6.50 -9.30 0.56
CA ILE A 198 -5.28 -9.87 -0.01
C ILE A 198 -5.59 -11.18 -0.75
N ASP A 199 -6.45 -12.03 -0.18
CA ASP A 199 -6.89 -13.28 -0.83
C ASP A 199 -7.61 -13.06 -2.16
N LYS A 200 -8.45 -12.03 -2.25
CA LYS A 200 -9.20 -11.74 -3.48
C LYS A 200 -8.33 -11.17 -4.58
N MET A 201 -7.29 -10.42 -4.19
CA MET A 201 -6.44 -9.67 -5.11
C MET A 201 -5.10 -10.36 -5.36
N SER A 202 -4.84 -11.52 -4.74
CA SER A 202 -3.57 -12.23 -4.88
C SER A 202 -3.69 -13.75 -4.78
N ASP A 203 -2.60 -14.44 -5.15
CA ASP A 203 -2.39 -15.86 -4.86
C ASP A 203 -1.60 -16.10 -3.56
N TYR A 204 -1.31 -15.06 -2.76
CA TYR A 204 -0.42 -15.18 -1.60
C TYR A 204 -0.98 -16.05 -0.48
N CYS A 205 -2.30 -16.12 -0.34
CA CYS A 205 -2.95 -16.81 0.78
C CYS A 205 -2.95 -18.34 0.65
N SER A 206 -2.89 -18.89 -0.57
CA SER A 206 -3.01 -20.35 -0.78
C SER A 206 -1.85 -21.15 -0.20
N SER A 207 -0.67 -20.55 -0.09
CA SER A 207 0.54 -21.16 0.49
C SER A 207 0.97 -20.48 1.81
N CYS A 208 0.09 -19.68 2.41
CA CYS A 208 0.41 -18.96 3.64
C CYS A 208 0.25 -19.87 4.86
N HIS A 209 1.09 -19.65 5.89
CA HIS A 209 0.95 -20.31 7.19
C HIS A 209 -0.39 -20.00 7.86
N TYR A 210 -0.90 -18.78 7.67
CA TYR A 210 -2.08 -18.28 8.35
C TYR A 210 -3.36 -18.42 7.53
N ASP A 211 -4.47 -18.71 8.21
CA ASP A 211 -5.82 -18.70 7.66
C ASP A 211 -6.38 -17.27 7.65
N ARG A 212 -6.60 -16.74 6.45
CA ARG A 212 -7.16 -15.39 6.19
C ARG A 212 -8.56 -15.17 6.77
N SER A 213 -9.33 -16.24 7.02
CA SER A 213 -10.71 -16.18 7.50
C SER A 213 -10.80 -16.08 9.02
N LYS A 214 -9.75 -16.51 9.74
CA LYS A 214 -9.68 -16.50 11.20
C LYS A 214 -9.23 -15.15 11.73
N ARG A 215 -9.87 -14.72 12.83
CA ARG A 215 -9.55 -13.48 13.58
C ARG A 215 -8.81 -13.75 14.89
N VAL A 216 -8.83 -15.00 15.35
CA VAL A 216 -8.30 -15.46 16.65
C VAL A 216 -7.74 -16.87 16.49
N GLY A 217 -6.85 -17.26 17.40
CA GLY A 217 -6.09 -18.51 17.30
C GLY A 217 -4.70 -18.30 16.71
N ASP A 218 -3.83 -19.29 16.91
CA ASP A 218 -2.42 -19.22 16.54
C ASP A 218 -2.23 -19.08 15.03
N ASP A 219 -3.09 -19.76 14.25
CA ASP A 219 -3.07 -19.72 12.78
C ASP A 219 -3.93 -18.59 12.18
N ALA A 220 -4.46 -17.66 12.98
CA ALA A 220 -5.21 -16.52 12.46
C ALA A 220 -4.31 -15.54 11.72
N CYS A 221 -4.76 -15.11 10.53
CA CYS A 221 -4.05 -14.11 9.74
C CYS A 221 -3.89 -12.79 10.51
N PRO A 222 -2.65 -12.30 10.71
CA PRO A 222 -2.40 -11.05 11.41
C PRO A 222 -3.13 -9.85 10.80
N PHE A 223 -3.27 -9.76 9.47
CA PHE A 223 -4.06 -8.71 8.84
C PHE A 223 -5.53 -8.76 9.25
N THR A 224 -6.11 -9.95 9.33
CA THR A 224 -7.52 -10.12 9.71
C THR A 224 -7.72 -9.73 11.17
N THR A 225 -6.86 -10.19 12.08
CA THR A 225 -6.88 -9.79 13.49
C THR A 225 -6.71 -8.28 13.67
N LEU A 226 -5.62 -7.73 13.11
CA LEU A 226 -5.24 -6.32 13.28
C LEU A 226 -6.24 -5.37 12.62
N TYR A 227 -6.93 -5.77 11.55
CA TYR A 227 -7.98 -4.95 10.94
C TYR A 227 -9.13 -4.66 11.92
N TRP A 228 -9.63 -5.68 12.61
CA TRP A 228 -10.71 -5.50 13.58
C TRP A 228 -10.23 -4.74 14.82
N ASN A 229 -9.02 -5.05 15.30
CA ASN A 229 -8.39 -4.30 16.39
C ASN A 229 -8.16 -2.81 16.03
N PHE A 230 -7.72 -2.51 14.80
CA PHE A 230 -7.53 -1.15 14.30
C PHE A 230 -8.84 -0.34 14.32
N LEU A 231 -9.94 -0.93 13.85
CA LEU A 231 -11.25 -0.28 13.87
C LEU A 231 -11.77 -0.03 15.29
N SER A 232 -11.57 -1.00 16.19
CA SER A 232 -11.96 -0.89 17.60
C SER A 232 -11.15 0.16 18.34
N ARG A 233 -9.81 0.13 18.26
CA ARG A 233 -8.95 1.09 18.98
C ARG A 233 -9.04 2.53 18.47
N ASN A 234 -9.41 2.73 17.19
CA ASN A 234 -9.60 4.06 16.59
C ASN A 234 -11.07 4.47 16.46
N GLU A 235 -11.99 3.78 17.12
CA GLU A 235 -13.45 3.97 16.98
C GLU A 235 -13.87 5.43 17.13
N ALA A 236 -13.42 6.10 18.19
CA ALA A 236 -13.81 7.48 18.52
C ALA A 236 -13.47 8.49 17.39
N ARG A 237 -12.40 8.22 16.63
CA ARG A 237 -11.98 9.01 15.47
C ARG A 237 -12.73 8.60 14.22
N LEU A 238 -12.75 7.30 13.91
CA LEU A 238 -13.20 6.77 12.62
C LEU A 238 -14.73 6.71 12.48
N ILE A 239 -15.49 6.61 13.58
CA ILE A 239 -16.96 6.55 13.52
C ILE A 239 -17.58 7.81 12.89
N LYS A 240 -16.87 8.95 12.97
CA LYS A 240 -17.27 10.23 12.39
C LYS A 240 -17.09 10.30 10.88
N ASN A 241 -16.28 9.41 10.29
CA ASN A 241 -16.06 9.38 8.85
C ASN A 241 -17.12 8.47 8.19
N PRO A 242 -18.03 9.02 7.36
CA PRO A 242 -19.13 8.27 6.78
C PRO A 242 -18.68 7.12 5.86
N ARG A 243 -17.46 7.17 5.31
CA ARG A 243 -16.91 6.12 4.44
C ARG A 243 -16.45 4.88 5.18
N VAL A 244 -16.21 4.98 6.50
CA VAL A 244 -15.73 3.86 7.34
C VAL A 244 -16.62 3.59 8.55
N ALA A 245 -17.62 4.44 8.81
CA ALA A 245 -18.51 4.31 9.98
C ALA A 245 -19.28 2.98 10.01
N GLN A 246 -19.60 2.38 8.86
CA GLN A 246 -20.25 1.07 8.81
C GLN A 246 -19.33 -0.04 9.33
N GLN A 247 -18.05 -0.01 8.96
CA GLN A 247 -17.04 -0.97 9.37
C GLN A 247 -16.75 -0.84 10.87
N VAL A 248 -16.67 0.39 11.38
CA VAL A 248 -16.57 0.64 12.83
C VAL A 248 -17.79 0.10 13.57
N ARG A 249 -19.01 0.35 13.07
CA ARG A 249 -20.24 -0.23 13.63
C ARG A 249 -20.33 -1.75 13.55
N ALA A 250 -19.63 -2.37 12.60
CA ALA A 250 -19.51 -3.82 12.53
C ALA A 250 -18.54 -4.34 13.60
N ALA A 251 -17.43 -3.63 13.85
CA ALA A 251 -16.48 -3.95 14.91
C ALA A 251 -17.12 -3.84 16.31
N GLN A 252 -17.93 -2.81 16.55
CA GLN A 252 -18.71 -2.64 17.81
C GLN A 252 -19.66 -3.79 18.11
N ARG A 253 -20.15 -4.49 17.08
CA ARG A 253 -21.09 -5.62 17.22
C ARG A 253 -20.39 -6.97 17.27
N LEU A 254 -19.06 -6.98 17.25
CA LEU A 254 -18.30 -8.22 17.20
C LEU A 254 -18.26 -8.86 18.59
N ALA A 255 -19.00 -9.95 18.77
CA ALA A 255 -19.12 -10.63 20.06
C ALA A 255 -17.78 -11.13 20.63
N ASN A 256 -16.80 -11.42 19.79
CA ASN A 256 -15.48 -11.91 20.19
C ASN A 256 -14.38 -10.83 20.12
N ILE A 257 -14.73 -9.54 20.22
CA ILE A 257 -13.75 -8.44 20.10
C ILE A 257 -12.65 -8.49 21.17
N GLU A 258 -12.94 -8.94 22.38
CA GLU A 258 -11.92 -9.12 23.44
C GLU A 258 -10.86 -10.13 23.03
N ALA A 259 -11.27 -11.31 22.55
CA ALA A 259 -10.35 -12.33 22.06
C ALA A 259 -9.54 -11.86 20.83
N VAL A 260 -10.13 -11.02 19.97
CA VAL A 260 -9.42 -10.37 18.85
C VAL A 260 -8.37 -9.40 19.38
N ASN A 261 -8.68 -8.61 20.40
CA ASN A 261 -7.75 -7.67 21.02
C ASN A 261 -6.61 -8.39 21.72
N ASP A 262 -6.87 -9.52 22.40
CA ASP A 262 -5.85 -10.35 23.01
C ASP A 262 -4.90 -10.94 21.96
N ARG A 263 -5.45 -11.48 20.87
CA ARG A 263 -4.63 -11.97 19.75
C ARG A 263 -3.83 -10.83 19.11
N ALA A 264 -4.42 -9.66 18.94
CA ALA A 264 -3.75 -8.48 18.40
C ALA A 264 -2.58 -8.05 19.29
N ALA A 265 -2.75 -8.05 20.61
CA ALA A 265 -1.66 -7.77 21.55
C ALA A 265 -0.51 -8.78 21.40
N GLY A 266 -0.83 -10.07 21.22
CA GLY A 266 0.17 -11.11 20.94
C GLY A 266 0.91 -10.88 19.60
N VAL A 267 0.19 -10.53 18.53
CA VAL A 267 0.79 -10.17 17.23
C VAL A 267 1.74 -8.98 17.39
N LEU A 268 1.27 -7.90 18.01
CA LEU A 268 2.04 -6.67 18.20
C LEU A 268 3.27 -6.90 19.07
N GLY A 269 3.14 -7.67 20.15
CA GLY A 269 4.25 -8.02 21.03
C GLY A 269 5.29 -8.94 20.39
N GLY A 270 4.91 -9.69 19.34
CA GLY A 270 5.82 -10.57 18.61
C GLY A 270 6.58 -9.88 17.46
N LEU A 271 6.19 -8.66 17.06
CA LEU A 271 6.71 -7.98 15.87
C LEU A 271 8.24 -7.81 15.89
N ASP A 272 8.83 -7.51 17.05
CA ASP A 272 10.27 -7.30 17.20
C ASP A 272 11.08 -8.59 17.02
N THR A 273 10.48 -9.75 17.31
CA THR A 273 11.14 -11.04 17.21
C THR A 273 10.82 -11.78 15.90
N GLY A 274 9.81 -11.31 15.17
CA GLY A 274 9.24 -12.01 14.03
C GLY A 274 8.51 -13.31 14.38
N ARG A 275 8.15 -13.50 15.66
CA ARG A 275 7.50 -14.71 16.17
C ARG A 275 6.12 -14.37 16.73
N PHE A 276 5.06 -14.69 16.00
CA PHE A 276 3.66 -14.50 16.39
C PHE A 276 2.71 -15.33 15.54
#